data_AF-A0ABD0NQH7-F1
#
_entry.id   AF-A0ABD0NQH7-F1
#
_cell.length_a   1.000
_cell.length_b   1.000
_cell.length_c   1.000
_cell.angle_alpha   90.00
_cell.angle_beta   90.00
_cell.angle_gamma   90.00
#
_symmetry.space_group_name_H-M   'P 1'
#
loop_
_entity.id
_entity.type
_entity.pdbx_description
1 polymer ?
#
loop_
_entity_poly.entity_id
_entity_poly.type
_entity_poly.pdbx_seq_one_letter_code
_entity_poly.pdbx_strand_id
1 'polypeptide(L)'
;CLVDLPALTPTYSTLSICATSIESPASQEHFQIPQEYWAFQDVFSKVVATHLPPNRPWDCAIDLLPGAKLSKGYIYPLSIPEQAAMEEYIKEALQQGFIRPPTSPAALSFFFVAKKDGGLHPL
;
A
#
# COMPACT_ATOMS: atom_id res chain seq x y z
N CYS A 1 -53.18 -6.08 13.47
CA CYS A 1 -52.11 -6.95 12.94
C CYS A 1 -51.09 -6.06 12.23
N LEU A 2 -49.85 -6.07 12.73
CA LEU A 2 -48.64 -5.41 12.25
C LEU A 2 -48.75 -3.94 11.81
N VAL A 3 -48.44 -3.07 12.76
CA VAL A 3 -48.12 -1.66 12.56
C VAL A 3 -46.82 -1.53 11.74
N ASP A 4 -46.84 -0.68 10.72
CA ASP A 4 -45.65 -0.28 9.94
C ASP A 4 -44.56 0.24 10.88
N LEU A 5 -43.47 -0.51 11.01
CA LEU A 5 -42.24 0.02 11.61
C LEU A 5 -41.54 0.92 10.56
N PRO A 6 -41.20 2.16 10.89
CA PRO A 6 -40.40 2.98 9.98
C PRO A 6 -39.05 2.30 9.77
N ALA A 7 -38.66 2.19 8.49
CA ALA A 7 -37.36 1.64 8.11
C ALA A 7 -36.25 2.40 8.83
N LEU A 8 -35.53 1.69 9.70
CA LEU A 8 -34.28 2.17 10.27
C LEU A 8 -33.32 2.32 9.09
N THR A 9 -33.22 3.54 8.56
CA THR A 9 -32.15 3.86 7.63
C THR A 9 -30.85 3.71 8.41
N PRO A 10 -29.95 2.79 8.02
CA PRO A 10 -28.70 2.67 8.72
C PRO A 10 -27.92 3.94 8.43
N THR A 11 -27.78 4.80 9.44
CA THR A 11 -26.76 5.85 9.42
C THR A 11 -25.42 5.15 9.56
N TYR A 12 -24.96 4.54 8.47
CA TYR A 12 -23.56 4.17 8.36
C TYR A 12 -22.81 5.48 8.34
N SER A 13 -22.20 5.84 9.47
CA SER A 13 -21.11 6.80 9.46
C SER A 13 -20.12 6.28 8.41
N THR A 14 -19.95 7.03 7.32
CA THR A 14 -18.90 6.77 6.35
C THR A 14 -17.59 6.82 7.12
N LEU A 15 -17.05 5.65 7.47
CA LEU A 15 -15.68 5.54 7.92
C LEU A 15 -14.85 6.02 6.74
N SER A 16 -14.21 7.17 6.91
CA SER A 16 -13.24 7.66 5.93
C SER A 16 -12.17 6.58 5.83
N ILE A 17 -12.17 5.82 4.74
CA ILE A 17 -11.14 4.82 4.46
C ILE A 17 -9.88 5.62 4.13
N CYS A 18 -9.13 5.99 5.16
CA CYS A 18 -7.89 6.75 5.03
C CYS A 18 -6.71 5.83 5.29
N ALA A 19 -6.52 4.83 4.44
CA ALA A 19 -5.20 4.54 3.88
C ALA A 19 -5.33 3.41 2.87
N THR A 20 -4.83 3.65 1.66
CA THR A 20 -3.45 3.28 1.35
C THR A 20 -2.63 4.51 0.93
N SER A 21 -1.37 4.50 1.37
CA SER A 21 -0.39 5.54 1.15
C SER A 21 0.90 4.77 0.98
N ILE A 22 1.35 4.64 -0.24
CA ILE A 22 2.75 4.29 -0.48
C ILE A 22 3.52 5.61 -0.32
N GLU A 23 3.54 6.01 0.95
CA GLU A 23 4.06 7.24 1.55
C GLU A 23 3.74 8.57 0.83
N SER A 24 2.45 8.85 0.62
CA SER A 24 1.86 10.20 0.51
C SER A 24 2.66 11.26 -0.30
N PRO A 25 2.51 11.33 -1.63
CA PRO A 25 2.96 12.49 -2.39
C PRO A 25 1.76 13.42 -2.65
N ALA A 26 1.20 14.02 -1.61
CA ALA A 26 0.21 15.09 -1.80
C ALA A 26 0.39 16.30 -0.87
N SER A 27 1.19 16.19 0.20
CA SER A 27 1.53 17.36 1.01
C SER A 27 2.93 17.83 0.62
N GLN A 28 3.02 18.91 -0.17
CA GLN A 28 4.22 19.76 -0.16
C GLN A 28 4.32 20.39 1.24
N GLU A 29 4.80 19.60 2.20
CA GLU A 29 5.25 20.11 3.48
C GLU A 29 6.50 20.94 3.17
N HIS A 30 6.40 22.26 3.34
CA HIS A 30 7.55 23.14 3.16
C HIS A 30 8.46 22.98 4.37
N PHE A 31 9.28 21.93 4.38
CA PHE A 31 10.20 21.67 5.47
C PHE A 31 11.21 22.83 5.59
N GLN A 32 11.33 23.39 6.79
CA GLN A 32 12.46 24.27 7.11
C GLN A 32 13.69 23.40 7.34
N ILE A 33 14.45 23.18 6.27
CA ILE A 33 15.72 22.44 6.32
C ILE A 33 16.78 23.37 6.94
N PRO A 34 17.48 22.97 8.02
CA PRO A 34 18.59 23.74 8.57
C PRO A 34 19.68 24.00 7.53
N GLN A 35 20.39 25.12 7.66
CA GLN A 35 21.34 25.60 6.65
C GLN A 35 22.44 24.57 6.33
N GLU A 36 22.85 23.79 7.32
CA GLU A 36 23.87 22.76 7.21
C GLU A 36 23.48 21.63 6.22
N TYR A 37 22.18 21.45 5.97
CA TYR A 37 21.64 20.38 5.13
C TYR A 37 21.10 20.87 3.78
N TRP A 38 21.22 22.17 3.45
CA TRP A 38 20.73 22.69 2.16
C TRP A 38 21.35 22.01 0.95
N ALA A 39 22.58 21.51 1.06
CA ALA A 39 23.24 20.73 0.01
C ALA A 39 22.52 19.40 -0.31
N PHE A 40 21.66 18.90 0.59
CA PHE A 40 20.95 17.62 0.49
C PHE A 40 19.42 17.82 0.44
N GLN A 41 18.96 19.01 0.05
CA GLN A 41 17.53 19.33 0.02
C GLN A 41 16.70 18.33 -0.82
N ASP A 42 17.31 17.72 -1.83
CA ASP A 42 16.73 16.70 -2.69
C ASP A 42 16.37 15.41 -1.94
N VAL A 43 17.16 15.02 -0.93
CA VAL A 43 16.90 13.85 -0.08
C VAL A 43 15.60 14.00 0.72
N PHE A 44 15.17 15.23 0.99
CA PHE A 44 13.91 15.51 1.69
C PHE A 44 12.70 15.58 0.76
N SER A 45 12.88 15.42 -0.56
CA SER A 45 11.79 15.42 -1.51
C SER A 45 11.08 14.07 -1.52
N LYS A 46 9.82 14.05 -1.07
CA LYS A 46 8.95 12.86 -1.16
C LYS A 46 8.80 12.37 -2.59
N VAL A 47 8.75 13.27 -3.57
CA VAL A 47 8.64 12.91 -4.99
C VAL A 47 9.90 12.18 -5.44
N VAL A 48 11.09 12.70 -5.12
CA VAL A 48 12.35 12.03 -5.47
C VAL A 48 12.45 10.67 -4.77
N ALA A 49 12.00 10.59 -3.51
CA ALA A 49 11.98 9.35 -2.74
C ALA A 49 11.08 8.24 -3.32
N THR A 50 10.09 8.58 -4.18
CA THR A 50 9.28 7.56 -4.88
C THR A 50 10.03 6.87 -6.03
N HIS A 51 11.22 7.33 -6.40
CA HIS A 51 12.02 6.67 -7.43
C HIS A 51 12.92 5.59 -6.82
N LEU A 52 12.76 4.35 -7.29
CA LEU A 52 13.69 3.27 -6.93
C LEU A 52 15.12 3.59 -7.42
N PRO A 53 16.15 3.21 -6.65
CA PRO A 53 17.52 3.32 -7.11
C PRO A 53 17.73 2.45 -8.36
N PRO A 54 18.71 2.80 -9.23
CA PRO A 54 19.04 1.98 -10.39
C PRO A 54 19.54 0.60 -9.95
N ASN A 55 19.25 -0.41 -10.76
CA ASN A 55 19.71 -1.79 -10.56
C ASN A 55 21.24 -1.84 -10.45
N ARG A 56 21.75 -2.60 -9.47
CA ARG A 56 23.19 -2.76 -9.22
C ARG A 56 23.61 -4.23 -9.35
N PRO A 57 24.91 -4.52 -9.58
CA PRO A 57 25.40 -5.90 -9.67
C PRO A 57 25.19 -6.74 -8.40
N TRP A 58 24.93 -6.09 -7.27
CA TRP A 58 24.70 -6.70 -5.95
C TRP A 58 23.24 -6.59 -5.51
N ASP A 59 22.31 -6.39 -6.44
CA ASP A 59 20.88 -6.54 -6.14
C ASP A 59 20.60 -7.98 -5.72
N CYS A 60 19.88 -8.14 -4.60
CA CYS A 60 19.61 -9.45 -4.03
C CYS A 60 18.55 -10.20 -4.85
N ALA A 61 18.99 -11.14 -5.69
CA ALA A 61 18.11 -12.11 -6.30
C ALA A 61 17.74 -13.23 -5.30
N ILE A 62 16.52 -13.76 -5.40
CA ILE A 62 16.10 -14.97 -4.70
C ILE A 62 16.12 -16.11 -5.72
N ASP A 63 17.23 -16.83 -5.76
CA ASP A 63 17.39 -17.98 -6.65
C ASP A 63 16.69 -19.20 -6.07
N LEU A 64 15.88 -19.86 -6.90
CA LEU A 64 15.19 -21.09 -6.52
C LEU A 64 16.13 -22.28 -6.72
N LEU A 65 16.10 -23.23 -5.78
CA LEU A 65 16.81 -24.49 -5.94
C LEU A 65 16.24 -25.27 -7.15
N PRO A 66 17.07 -26.00 -7.92
CA PRO A 66 16.60 -26.81 -9.04
C PRO A 66 15.51 -27.80 -8.60
N GLY A 67 14.35 -27.76 -9.27
CA GLY A 67 13.20 -28.62 -8.95
C GLY A 67 12.41 -28.22 -7.71
N ALA A 68 12.70 -27.07 -7.08
CA ALA A 68 11.92 -26.55 -5.97
C ALA A 68 10.46 -26.33 -6.38
N LYS A 69 9.54 -26.91 -5.61
CA LYS A 69 8.10 -26.68 -5.77
C LYS A 69 7.70 -25.51 -4.88
N LEU A 70 7.22 -24.44 -5.48
CA LEU A 70 6.65 -23.32 -4.73
C LEU A 70 5.26 -23.71 -4.22
N SER A 71 4.97 -23.40 -2.96
CA SER A 71 3.62 -23.53 -2.43
C SER A 71 2.71 -22.46 -3.03
N LYS A 72 1.46 -22.82 -3.29
CA LYS A 72 0.42 -21.85 -3.61
C LYS A 72 -0.14 -21.32 -2.29
N GLY A 73 0.04 -20.03 -2.03
CA GLY A 73 -0.58 -19.37 -0.90
C GLY A 73 -2.10 -19.34 -1.05
N TYR A 74 -2.80 -19.42 0.08
CA TYR A 74 -4.23 -19.20 0.14
C TYR A 74 -4.51 -17.69 0.09
N ILE A 75 -5.59 -17.30 -0.59
CA ILE A 75 -6.06 -15.92 -0.62
C ILE A 75 -7.04 -15.73 0.52
N TYR A 76 -6.78 -14.78 1.42
CA TYR A 76 -7.74 -14.43 2.46
C TYR A 76 -8.89 -13.61 1.85
N PRO A 77 -10.14 -13.86 2.28
CA PRO A 77 -11.24 -12.99 1.88
C PRO A 77 -11.02 -11.61 2.50
N LEU A 78 -11.09 -10.57 1.67
CA LEU A 78 -11.03 -9.19 2.11
C LEU A 78 -12.44 -8.63 2.32
N SER A 79 -12.62 -7.81 3.35
CA SER A 79 -13.82 -7.00 3.50
C SER A 79 -13.87 -5.91 2.43
N ILE A 80 -15.04 -5.30 2.23
CA ILE A 80 -15.22 -4.20 1.25
C ILE A 80 -14.19 -3.06 1.44
N PRO A 81 -13.94 -2.53 2.65
CA PRO A 81 -12.94 -1.47 2.82
C PRO A 81 -11.50 -1.94 2.55
N GLU A 82 -11.17 -3.20 2.91
CA GLU A 82 -9.85 -3.78 2.62
C GLU A 82 -9.63 -4.01 1.13
N GLN A 83 -10.67 -4.42 0.40
CA GLN A 83 -10.60 -4.57 -1.04
C GLN A 83 -10.35 -3.22 -1.73
N ALA A 84 -11.07 -2.17 -1.31
CA ALA A 84 -10.86 -0.82 -1.84
C ALA A 84 -9.43 -0.32 -1.57
N ALA A 85 -8.93 -0.54 -0.35
CA ALA A 85 -7.55 -0.21 0.00
C ALA A 85 -6.53 -1.03 -0.83
N MET A 86 -6.79 -2.31 -1.09
CA MET A 86 -5.92 -3.14 -1.94
C MET A 86 -5.83 -2.60 -3.36
N GLU A 87 -6.97 -2.25 -3.96
CA GLU A 87 -7.01 -1.74 -5.33
C GLU A 87 -6.27 -0.39 -5.45
N GLU A 88 -6.45 0.50 -4.47
CA GLU A 88 -5.73 1.77 -4.38
C GLU A 88 -4.22 1.56 -4.22
N TYR A 89 -3.79 0.72 -3.27
CA TYR A 89 -2.39 0.38 -3.06
C TYR A 89 -1.72 -0.16 -4.32
N ILE A 90 -2.33 -1.15 -4.97
CA ILE A 90 -1.77 -1.76 -6.18
C ILE A 90 -1.61 -0.72 -7.28
N LYS A 91 -2.61 0.15 -7.47
CA LYS A 91 -2.57 1.22 -8.47
C LYS A 91 -1.43 2.20 -8.21
N GLU A 92 -1.29 2.68 -6.97
CA GLU A 92 -0.20 3.60 -6.60
C GLU A 92 1.18 2.94 -6.73
N ALA A 93 1.32 1.70 -6.26
CA ALA A 93 2.58 0.98 -6.26
C ALA A 93 3.09 0.75 -7.68
N LEU A 94 2.17 0.42 -8.60
CA LEU A 94 2.48 0.25 -10.01
C LEU A 94 2.85 1.58 -10.67
N GLN A 95 2.15 2.67 -10.32
CA GLN A 95 2.45 4.01 -10.84
C GLN A 95 3.83 4.51 -10.40
N GLN A 96 4.22 4.25 -9.15
CA GLN A 96 5.54 4.59 -8.61
C GLN A 96 6.64 3.61 -9.07
N GLY A 97 6.25 2.43 -9.57
CA GLY A 97 7.18 1.39 -10.00
C GLY A 97 7.79 0.57 -8.86
N PHE A 98 7.23 0.66 -7.64
CA PHE A 98 7.65 -0.15 -6.49
C PHE A 98 7.32 -1.63 -6.66
N ILE A 99 6.21 -1.92 -7.33
CA ILE A 99 5.86 -3.28 -7.73
C ILE A 99 5.70 -3.35 -9.25
N ARG A 100 5.70 -4.59 -9.76
CA ARG A 100 5.47 -4.91 -11.17
C ARG A 100 4.66 -6.20 -11.27
N PRO A 101 4.02 -6.47 -12.41
CA PRO A 101 3.38 -7.76 -12.65
C PRO A 101 4.33 -8.93 -12.33
N PRO A 102 3.90 -9.92 -11.55
CA PRO A 102 4.78 -10.99 -11.08
C PRO A 102 5.21 -11.88 -12.25
N THR A 103 6.46 -12.33 -12.21
CA THR A 103 6.99 -13.37 -13.13
C THR A 103 6.94 -14.76 -12.49
N SER A 104 6.68 -14.83 -11.18
CA SER A 104 6.65 -16.08 -10.40
C SER A 104 5.31 -16.82 -10.57
N PRO A 105 5.31 -18.15 -10.62
CA PRO A 105 4.08 -18.96 -10.58
C PRO A 105 3.46 -19.04 -9.18
N ALA A 106 4.14 -18.52 -8.15
CA ALA A 106 3.66 -18.50 -6.78
C ALA A 106 2.96 -17.18 -6.43
N ALA A 107 1.92 -17.30 -5.62
CA ALA A 107 1.24 -16.18 -4.97
C ALA A 107 1.16 -16.46 -3.48
N LEU A 108 1.27 -15.42 -2.66
CA LEU A 108 1.10 -15.48 -1.22
C LEU A 108 -0.13 -14.68 -0.82
N SER A 109 -0.60 -14.91 0.41
CA SER A 109 -1.69 -14.14 1.00
C SER A 109 -1.29 -12.69 1.19
N PHE A 110 -2.30 -11.81 1.17
CA PHE A 110 -2.18 -10.39 1.45
C PHE A 110 -3.32 -10.00 2.39
N PHE A 111 -3.05 -9.23 3.43
CA PHE A 111 -4.07 -8.79 4.38
C PHE A 111 -3.76 -7.39 4.91
N PHE A 112 -4.67 -6.82 5.71
CA PHE A 112 -4.50 -5.48 6.25
C PHE A 112 -4.46 -5.46 7.77
N VAL A 113 -3.70 -4.51 8.31
CA VAL A 113 -3.71 -4.18 9.73
C VAL A 113 -4.14 -2.73 9.91
N ALA A 114 -5.05 -2.51 10.84
CA ALA A 114 -5.51 -1.17 11.20
C ALA A 114 -4.37 -0.39 11.88
N LYS A 115 -4.12 0.82 11.38
CA LYS A 115 -3.23 1.80 11.97
C LYS A 115 -3.98 2.66 13.00
N LYS A 116 -3.23 3.31 13.89
CA LYS A 116 -3.78 4.21 14.93
C LYS A 116 -4.58 5.39 14.34
N ASP A 117 -4.21 5.85 13.15
CA ASP A 117 -4.86 6.94 12.42
C ASP A 117 -6.15 6.52 11.69
N GLY A 118 -6.55 5.24 11.79
CA GLY A 118 -7.74 4.70 11.13
C GLY A 118 -7.47 4.18 9.72
N GLY A 119 -6.22 4.23 9.24
CA GLY A 119 -5.84 3.66 7.96
C GLY A 119 -5.61 2.16 7.98
N LEU A 120 -5.61 1.54 6.80
CA LEU A 120 -5.22 0.15 6.59
C LEU A 120 -3.78 0.07 6.03
N HIS A 121 -2.94 -0.75 6.66
CA HIS A 121 -1.60 -1.05 6.19
C HIS A 121 -1.54 -2.46 5.61
N PRO A 122 -1.07 -2.63 4.36
CA PRO A 122 -0.93 -3.96 3.77
C PRO A 122 0.22 -4.75 4.41
N LEU A 123 0.00 -6.05 4.61
CA LEU A 123 0.98 -7.05 5.06
C LEU A 123 0.95 -8.32 4.19
#